data_AF-A0A8H7UW22-F1
#
_entry.id   AF-A0A8H7UW22-F1
#
_cell.length_a   1.000
_cell.length_b   1.000
_cell.length_c   1.000
_cell.angle_alpha   90.00
_cell.angle_beta   90.00
_cell.angle_gamma   90.00
#
_symmetry.space_group_name_H-M   'P 1'
#
loop_
_entity.id
_entity.type
_entity.pdbx_description
1 polymer ?
#
loop_
_entity_poly.entity_id
_entity_poly.type
_entity_poly.pdbx_seq_one_letter_code
_entity_poly.pdbx_strand_id
1 'polypeptide(L)'
;VGFGICMDLNPYKFKSNFDACEFANYHLDENTDIILCSMAWLKSKNDLVNSTIQYWATRLLPLYHKAKSGKHTIFVACNRIGSERGSEFAGASCVLDISNENIIIVDYLKHNASVLLVEI
;
A
#
# COMPACT_ATOMS: atom_id res chain seq x y z
N VAL A 1 14.51 4.41 -5.01
CA VAL A 1 13.05 4.61 -5.27
C VAL A 1 12.55 3.42 -6.06
N GLY A 2 11.42 2.85 -5.66
CA GLY A 2 10.77 1.71 -6.30
C GLY A 2 9.34 2.05 -6.73
N PHE A 3 8.79 1.22 -7.62
CA PHE A 3 7.46 1.42 -8.19
C PHE A 3 6.63 0.15 -8.09
N GLY A 4 5.31 0.31 -7.98
CA GLY A 4 4.35 -0.77 -8.11
C GLY A 4 3.07 -0.30 -8.79
N ILE A 5 2.32 -1.25 -9.33
CA ILE A 5 1.00 -1.01 -9.91
C ILE A 5 0.01 -1.99 -9.29
N CYS A 6 -0.88 -1.47 -8.45
CA CYS A 6 -2.08 -2.14 -7.92
C CYS A 6 -1.87 -3.62 -7.55
N MET A 7 -2.11 -4.52 -8.50
CA MET A 7 -2.03 -5.98 -8.35
C MET A 7 -0.67 -6.51 -7.98
N ASP A 8 0.41 -5.75 -8.15
CA ASP A 8 1.74 -6.13 -7.68
C ASP A 8 1.73 -6.42 -6.17
N LEU A 9 0.87 -5.74 -5.40
CA LEU A 9 0.73 -5.97 -3.97
C LEU A 9 0.12 -7.33 -3.63
N ASN A 10 -0.72 -7.88 -4.51
CA ASN A 10 -1.50 -9.09 -4.26
C ASN A 10 -0.69 -10.38 -4.47
N PRO A 11 -1.13 -11.52 -3.90
CA PRO A 11 -0.55 -12.81 -4.25
C PRO A 11 -0.63 -13.01 -5.76
N TYR A 12 0.41 -13.56 -6.38
CA TYR A 12 0.44 -13.84 -7.80
C TYR A 12 -0.82 -14.61 -8.23
N LYS A 13 -1.61 -13.99 -9.11
CA LYS A 13 -2.89 -14.51 -9.64
C LYS A 13 -3.90 -14.92 -8.56
N PHE A 14 -3.76 -14.41 -7.32
CA PHE A 14 -4.51 -14.84 -6.15
C PHE A 14 -4.35 -16.35 -5.82
N LYS A 15 -3.19 -16.93 -6.16
CA LYS A 15 -2.91 -18.36 -5.99
C LYS A 15 -1.68 -18.65 -5.13
N SER A 16 -0.71 -17.73 -5.06
CA SER A 16 0.42 -17.89 -4.15
C SER A 16 -0.02 -17.75 -2.69
N ASN A 17 0.84 -18.21 -1.78
CA ASN A 17 0.59 -18.04 -0.35
C ASN A 17 0.42 -16.54 -0.03
N PHE A 18 -0.57 -16.20 0.78
CA PHE A 18 -0.82 -14.83 1.20
C PHE A 18 0.43 -14.21 1.84
N ASP A 19 1.14 -14.96 2.69
CA ASP A 19 2.32 -14.47 3.41
C ASP A 19 3.59 -14.41 2.55
N ALA A 20 3.51 -14.78 1.26
CA ALA A 20 4.65 -14.68 0.34
C ALA A 20 5.07 -13.22 0.11
N CYS A 21 4.12 -12.27 0.17
CA CYS A 21 4.33 -10.82 0.08
C CYS A 21 5.43 -10.43 -0.93
N GLU A 22 5.29 -10.91 -2.17
CA GLU A 22 6.33 -10.91 -3.18
C GLU A 22 6.90 -9.51 -3.44
N PHE A 23 6.00 -8.53 -3.56
CA PHE A 23 6.35 -7.13 -3.76
C PHE A 23 7.15 -6.52 -2.59
N ALA A 24 6.75 -6.79 -1.36
CA ALA A 24 7.41 -6.24 -0.19
C ALA A 24 8.79 -6.85 0.04
N ASN A 25 8.93 -8.17 -0.19
CA ASN A 25 10.25 -8.82 -0.12
C ASN A 25 11.18 -8.31 -1.22
N TYR A 26 10.69 -8.09 -2.45
CA TYR A 26 11.50 -7.48 -3.51
C TYR A 26 12.05 -6.10 -3.08
N HIS A 27 11.18 -5.21 -2.58
CA HIS A 27 11.63 -3.87 -2.17
C HIS A 27 12.53 -3.88 -0.93
N LEU A 28 12.35 -4.86 -0.04
CA LEU A 28 13.25 -5.11 1.07
C LEU A 28 14.65 -5.51 0.58
N ASP A 29 14.73 -6.47 -0.33
CA ASP A 29 15.99 -7.00 -0.88
C ASP A 29 16.76 -5.91 -1.65
N GLU A 30 16.04 -5.08 -2.39
CA GLU A 30 16.60 -3.92 -3.12
C GLU A 30 16.85 -2.70 -2.22
N ASN A 31 16.61 -2.81 -0.90
CA ASN A 31 16.81 -1.74 0.09
C ASN A 31 16.12 -0.41 -0.29
N THR A 32 14.91 -0.49 -0.86
CA THR A 32 14.17 0.67 -1.37
C THR A 32 13.79 1.63 -0.25
N ASP A 33 14.09 2.93 -0.38
CA ASP A 33 13.69 3.96 0.60
C ASP A 33 12.25 4.47 0.42
N ILE A 34 11.84 4.66 -0.84
CA ILE A 34 10.52 5.20 -1.20
C ILE A 34 9.91 4.32 -2.28
N ILE A 35 8.67 3.88 -2.06
CA ILE A 35 7.87 3.07 -2.97
C ILE A 35 6.67 3.90 -3.42
N LEU A 36 6.52 4.08 -4.72
CA LEU A 36 5.39 4.78 -5.33
C LEU A 36 4.47 3.77 -6.01
N CYS A 37 3.21 3.68 -5.56
CA CYS A 37 2.27 2.69 -6.08
C CYS A 37 1.03 3.35 -6.69
N SER A 38 0.90 3.27 -8.01
CA SER A 38 -0.29 3.72 -8.72
C SER A 38 -1.35 2.62 -8.71
N MET A 39 -2.58 2.95 -8.32
CA MET A 39 -3.60 1.94 -8.05
C MET A 39 -4.96 2.24 -8.68
N ALA A 40 -5.64 1.14 -9.00
CA ALA A 40 -7.06 1.09 -9.33
C ALA A 40 -7.73 0.00 -8.49
N TRP A 41 -7.50 0.06 -7.18
CA TRP A 41 -7.97 -0.91 -6.20
C TRP A 41 -9.48 -0.81 -6.02
N LEU A 42 -10.16 -1.95 -6.11
CA LEU A 42 -11.60 -2.03 -5.98
C LEU A 42 -12.05 -1.99 -4.53
N LYS A 43 -13.16 -1.32 -4.29
CA LYS A 43 -13.85 -1.30 -3.00
C LYS A 43 -14.56 -2.64 -2.79
N SER A 44 -14.28 -3.32 -1.69
CA SER A 44 -15.03 -4.51 -1.31
C SER A 44 -16.40 -4.14 -0.76
N LYS A 45 -17.37 -5.05 -0.86
CA LYS A 45 -18.70 -4.84 -0.29
C LYS A 45 -18.58 -4.74 1.25
N ASN A 46 -19.04 -3.62 1.81
CA ASN A 46 -19.01 -3.28 3.24
C ASN A 46 -17.63 -2.90 3.82
N ASP A 47 -16.59 -2.75 2.99
CA ASP A 47 -15.27 -2.33 3.49
C ASP A 47 -15.21 -0.82 3.74
N LEU A 48 -14.69 -0.45 4.91
CA LEU A 48 -14.35 0.92 5.24
C LEU A 48 -13.00 1.28 4.60
N VAL A 49 -12.74 2.58 4.34
CA VAL A 49 -11.44 3.05 3.83
C VAL A 49 -10.26 2.47 4.61
N ASN A 50 -10.39 2.39 5.94
CA ASN A 50 -9.36 1.87 6.83
C ASN A 50 -9.04 0.39 6.57
N SER A 51 -10.00 -0.44 6.16
CA SER A 51 -9.71 -1.86 5.89
C SER A 51 -8.88 -2.04 4.62
N THR A 52 -9.02 -1.15 3.64
CA THR A 52 -8.17 -1.14 2.44
C THR A 52 -6.71 -0.81 2.78
N ILE A 53 -6.49 0.25 3.58
CA ILE A 53 -5.14 0.65 4.02
C ILE A 53 -4.52 -0.46 4.89
N GLN A 54 -5.29 -1.07 5.79
CA GLN A 54 -4.84 -2.20 6.61
C GLN A 54 -4.44 -3.41 5.76
N TYR A 55 -5.21 -3.70 4.70
CA TYR A 55 -4.84 -4.76 3.77
C TYR A 55 -3.50 -4.45 3.10
N TRP A 56 -3.32 -3.24 2.56
CA TRP A 56 -2.04 -2.85 1.95
C TRP A 56 -0.87 -2.92 2.93
N ALA A 57 -1.04 -2.41 4.15
CA ALA A 57 -0.04 -2.52 5.21
C ALA A 57 0.31 -3.97 5.55
N THR A 58 -0.70 -4.86 5.57
CA THR A 58 -0.49 -6.30 5.79
C THR A 58 0.37 -6.92 4.69
N ARG A 59 0.14 -6.53 3.42
CA ARG A 59 0.95 -6.97 2.27
C ARG A 59 2.38 -6.43 2.30
N LEU A 60 2.64 -5.39 3.10
CA LEU A 60 3.95 -4.75 3.28
C LEU A 60 4.69 -5.23 4.54
N LEU A 61 4.14 -6.18 5.31
CA LEU A 61 4.74 -6.66 6.57
C LEU A 61 6.21 -7.09 6.50
N PRO A 62 6.77 -7.63 5.40
CA PRO A 62 8.20 -7.89 5.32
C PRO A 62 9.06 -6.64 5.57
N LEU A 63 8.61 -5.46 5.13
CA LEU A 63 9.30 -4.18 5.37
C LEU A 63 9.25 -3.75 6.85
N TYR A 64 8.33 -4.31 7.64
CA TYR A 64 8.26 -4.13 9.09
C TYR A 64 9.07 -5.21 9.82
N HIS A 65 8.75 -6.49 9.61
CA HIS A 65 9.36 -7.60 10.36
C HIS A 65 10.85 -7.82 10.07
N LYS A 66 11.31 -7.47 8.86
CA LYS A 66 12.67 -7.78 8.40
C LYS A 66 13.50 -6.54 8.10
N ALA A 67 12.97 -5.33 8.33
CA ALA A 67 13.74 -4.11 8.17
C ALA A 67 14.96 -4.09 9.10
N LYS A 68 16.05 -3.50 8.60
CA LYS A 68 17.21 -3.17 9.44
C LYS A 68 16.79 -2.14 10.48
N SER A 69 17.37 -2.22 11.68
CA SER A 69 17.09 -1.25 12.74
C SER A 69 17.32 0.19 12.25
N GLY A 70 16.32 1.06 12.45
CA GLY A 70 16.36 2.46 12.04
C GLY A 70 16.18 2.70 10.53
N LYS A 71 15.93 1.65 9.72
CA LYS A 71 15.57 1.81 8.31
C LYS A 71 14.09 2.18 8.23
N HIS A 72 13.81 3.28 7.56
CA HIS A 72 12.47 3.69 7.16
C HIS A 72 12.25 3.39 5.67
N THR A 73 11.06 2.90 5.35
CA THR A 73 10.57 2.76 3.97
C THR A 73 9.24 3.48 3.85
N ILE A 74 9.19 4.47 2.96
CA ILE A 74 8.00 5.27 2.72
C ILE A 74 7.20 4.64 1.59
N PHE A 75 5.95 4.28 1.86
CA PHE A 75 5.03 3.74 0.86
C PHE A 75 3.95 4.76 0.54
N VAL A 76 3.85 5.16 -0.73
CA VAL A 76 2.85 6.11 -1.23
C VAL A 76 1.88 5.37 -2.14
N ALA A 77 0.64 5.22 -1.69
CA ALA A 77 -0.45 4.67 -2.50
C ALA A 77 -1.25 5.80 -3.15
N CYS A 78 -1.29 5.81 -4.48
CA CYS A 78 -2.09 6.72 -5.29
C CYS A 78 -3.21 5.93 -5.96
N ASN A 79 -4.33 5.76 -5.25
CA ASN A 79 -5.47 5.00 -5.74
C ASN A 79 -6.58 5.89 -6.26
N ARG A 80 -7.15 5.55 -7.42
CA ARG A 80 -8.27 6.29 -7.99
C ARG A 80 -9.57 6.07 -7.21
N ILE A 81 -10.51 6.99 -7.44
CA ILE A 81 -11.92 6.88 -7.00
C ILE A 81 -12.85 6.75 -8.23
N GLY A 82 -14.16 6.67 -7.96
CA GLY A 82 -15.21 6.60 -8.96
C GLY A 82 -15.68 5.16 -9.22
N SER A 83 -16.47 4.98 -10.27
CA SER A 83 -17.06 3.69 -10.61
C SER A 83 -17.01 3.44 -12.12
N GLU A 84 -16.76 2.19 -12.50
CA GLU A 84 -16.76 1.73 -13.89
C GLU A 84 -17.44 0.36 -13.98
N ARG A 85 -18.38 0.21 -14.93
CA ARG A 85 -19.04 -1.08 -15.23
C ARG A 85 -19.60 -1.81 -14.00
N GLY A 86 -20.18 -1.05 -13.06
CA GLY A 86 -20.77 -1.60 -11.83
C GLY A 86 -19.77 -1.94 -10.71
N SER A 87 -18.48 -1.63 -10.88
CA SER A 87 -17.46 -1.73 -9.84
C SER A 87 -17.06 -0.34 -9.34
N GLU A 88 -16.85 -0.19 -8.03
CA GLU A 88 -16.43 1.05 -7.37
C GLU A 88 -14.96 0.94 -6.94
N PHE A 89 -14.16 1.98 -7.13
CA PHE A 89 -12.78 2.04 -6.64
C PHE A 89 -12.73 2.51 -5.19
N ALA A 90 -11.76 2.03 -4.42
CA ALA A 90 -11.70 2.25 -2.97
C ALA A 90 -11.28 3.66 -2.56
N GLY A 91 -10.60 4.43 -3.43
CA GLY A 91 -9.87 5.62 -2.99
C GLY A 91 -8.81 5.22 -1.96
N ALA A 92 -8.80 5.83 -0.79
CA ALA A 92 -7.89 5.46 0.29
C ALA A 92 -6.40 5.76 0.02
N SER A 93 -6.09 6.63 -0.95
CA SER A 93 -4.70 7.07 -1.19
C SER A 93 -4.05 7.52 0.11
N CYS A 94 -2.84 7.02 0.41
CA CYS A 94 -2.22 7.20 1.72
C CYS A 94 -0.69 7.22 1.62
N VAL A 95 -0.07 7.77 2.65
CA VAL A 95 1.38 7.64 2.90
C VAL A 95 1.59 6.84 4.17
N LEU A 96 2.38 5.78 4.07
CA LEU A 96 2.82 4.97 5.20
C LEU A 96 4.31 5.18 5.41
N ASP A 97 4.71 5.37 6.67
CA ASP A 97 6.09 5.24 7.11
C ASP A 97 6.25 3.89 7.83
N ILE A 98 7.15 3.06 7.32
CA ILE A 98 7.35 1.69 7.75
C ILE A 98 8.77 1.53 8.28
N SER A 99 8.89 1.16 9.55
CA SER A 99 10.16 0.84 10.21
C SER A 99 10.08 -0.56 10.83
N ASN A 100 11.16 -1.01 11.48
CA ASN A 100 11.14 -2.24 12.26
C ASN A 100 10.41 -2.12 13.62
N GLU A 101 9.94 -0.92 13.98
CA GLU A 101 9.28 -0.65 15.26
C GLU A 101 7.78 -0.43 15.09
N ASN A 102 7.38 0.22 14.00
CA ASN A 102 5.99 0.58 13.73
C ASN A 102 5.69 0.74 12.23
N ILE A 103 4.40 0.67 11.92
CA ILE A 103 3.82 1.12 10.66
C ILE A 103 2.92 2.30 10.99
N ILE A 104 3.30 3.50 10.55
CA ILE A 104 2.56 4.73 10.78
C ILE A 104 1.80 5.09 9.51
N ILE A 105 0.50 5.36 9.63
CA ILE A 105 -0.24 6.09 8.60
C ILE A 105 0.07 7.56 8.81
N VAL A 106 0.88 8.14 7.92
CA VAL A 106 1.25 9.55 8.02
C VAL A 106 0.05 10.42 7.71
N ASP A 107 -0.62 10.15 6.60
CA ASP A 107 -1.92 10.74 6.25
C ASP A 107 -2.61 9.91 5.14
N TYR A 108 -3.92 10.14 4.93
CA TYR A 108 -4.72 9.47 3.91
C TYR A 108 -5.92 10.29 3.45
N LEU A 109 -6.30 10.09 2.19
CA LEU A 109 -7.54 10.58 1.61
C LEU A 109 -8.64 9.51 1.74
N LYS A 110 -9.89 9.96 1.81
CA LYS A 110 -11.05 9.07 1.81
C LYS A 110 -11.49 8.81 0.36
N HIS A 111 -12.76 9.06 0.07
CA HIS A 111 -13.39 8.81 -1.22
C HIS A 111 -13.79 10.13 -1.90
N ASN A 112 -12.83 11.04 -2.01
CA ASN A 112 -13.01 12.37 -2.60
C ASN A 112 -11.84 12.69 -3.53
N ALA A 113 -12.14 13.33 -4.66
CA ALA A 113 -11.10 13.81 -5.58
C ALA A 113 -10.34 14.94 -4.89
N SER A 114 -9.09 14.70 -4.52
CA SER A 114 -8.29 15.60 -3.69
C SER A 114 -6.80 15.32 -3.85
N VAL A 115 -5.98 16.21 -3.31
CA VAL A 115 -4.53 16.09 -3.25
C VAL A 115 -4.14 15.87 -1.80
N LEU A 116 -3.21 14.95 -1.56
CA LEU A 116 -2.57 14.75 -0.28
C LEU A 116 -1.16 15.33 -0.34
N LEU A 117 -0.83 16.23 0.60
CA LEU A 117 0.50 16.83 0.74
C LEU A 117 1.07 16.41 2.08
N VAL A 118 2.28 15.87 2.08
CA VAL A 118 2.94 15.34 3.27
C VAL A 118 4.41 15.75 3.24
N GLU A 119 4.96 16.13 4.39
CA GLU A 119 6.38 16.36 4.61
C GLU A 119 6.97 15.10 5.28
N ILE A 120 8.07 14.59 4.73
CA ILE A 120 8.66 13.30 5.10
C ILE A 120 10.15 13.47 5.33
#